data_AF-A0A2S7UZ64-F1
#
_entry.id   AF-A0A2S7UZ64-F1
#
_cell.length_a   1.000
_cell.length_b   1.000
_cell.length_c   1.000
_cell.angle_alpha   90.00
_cell.angle_beta   90.00
_cell.angle_gamma   90.00
#
_symmetry.space_group_name_H-M   'P 1'
#
loop_
_entity.id
_entity.type
_entity.pdbx_description
1 polymer ?
#
loop_
_entity_poly.entity_id
_entity_poly.type
_entity_poly.pdbx_seq_one_letter_code
_entity_poly.pdbx_strand_id
1 'polypeptide(L)'
;MPEGNLHYYVEKLARQLFDTTNMFDTSRPIIVGTFLPAETLVVNDSDKLTSYGIQIQESLSTLLTQAGLYVVEYKALSKIKIRPNSDVMLSRDADELDSLVNADFMLTGTYIQRESSLIVNVRLINISNKKVVAAATDYIPINSMWNHSKISMRNQQLHRSEY
;
A
#
# COMPACT_ATOMS: atom_id res chain seq x y z
N MET A 1 22.62 2.18 10.32
CA MET A 1 21.29 2.57 9.79
C MET A 1 20.29 1.59 10.36
N PRO A 2 19.15 2.00 10.95
CA PRO A 2 18.17 1.04 11.43
C PRO A 2 17.64 0.27 10.22
N GLU A 3 17.73 -1.05 10.25
CA GLU A 3 17.14 -1.93 9.26
C GLU A 3 15.60 -1.87 9.33
N GLY A 4 14.95 -2.00 8.16
CA GLY A 4 13.56 -2.42 8.03
C GLY A 4 12.51 -1.55 8.71
N ASN A 5 12.13 -0.43 8.09
CA ASN A 5 10.79 0.10 8.34
C ASN A 5 10.24 0.86 7.12
N LEU A 6 9.77 0.14 6.09
CA LEU A 6 8.96 0.74 5.02
C LEU A 6 7.89 1.69 5.57
N HIS A 7 7.25 1.30 6.68
CA HIS A 7 6.22 2.11 7.33
C HIS A 7 6.72 3.50 7.71
N TYR A 8 7.97 3.65 8.15
CA TYR A 8 8.56 4.95 8.46
C TYR A 8 8.66 5.87 7.22
N TYR A 9 9.14 5.34 6.09
CA TYR A 9 9.23 6.11 4.85
C TYR A 9 7.85 6.46 4.31
N VAL A 10 6.90 5.53 4.39
CA VAL A 10 5.51 5.77 3.98
C VAL A 10 4.80 6.75 4.91
N GLU A 11 5.10 6.74 6.21
CA GLU A 11 4.58 7.72 7.17
C GLU A 11 5.07 9.12 6.82
N LYS A 12 6.36 9.28 6.52
CA LYS A 12 6.92 10.56 6.07
C LYS A 12 6.23 11.05 4.80
N LEU A 13 6.03 10.15 3.83
CA LEU A 13 5.31 10.46 2.58
C LEU A 13 3.85 10.87 2.85
N ALA A 14 3.15 10.19 3.76
CA ALA A 14 1.78 10.50 4.14
C ALA A 14 1.69 11.87 4.82
N ARG A 15 2.60 12.18 5.75
CA ARG A 15 2.65 13.50 6.41
C ARG A 15 2.84 14.62 5.38
N GLN A 16 3.81 14.47 4.49
CA GLN A 16 4.03 15.43 3.39
C GLN A 16 2.78 15.59 2.52
N LEU A 17 2.08 14.50 2.21
CA LEU A 17 0.84 14.57 1.44
C LEU A 17 -0.18 15.47 2.14
N PHE A 18 -0.45 15.25 3.43
CA PHE A 18 -1.46 16.05 4.15
C PHE A 18 -1.00 17.47 4.51
N ASP A 19 0.29 17.73 4.55
CA ASP A 19 0.83 19.10 4.70
C ASP A 19 0.58 19.96 3.45
N THR A 20 0.37 19.35 2.28
CA THR A 20 0.11 20.07 1.01
C THR A 20 -1.36 20.42 0.76
N THR A 21 -2.28 19.99 1.64
CA THR A 21 -3.71 20.24 1.46
C THR A 21 -4.14 21.53 2.17
N ASN A 22 -5.05 22.28 1.57
CA ASN A 22 -5.83 23.28 2.29
C ASN A 22 -7.09 22.61 2.85
N MET A 23 -7.17 22.44 4.17
CA MET A 23 -8.31 21.89 4.93
C MET A 23 -8.92 20.63 4.29
N PHE A 24 -8.25 19.49 4.44
CA PHE A 24 -8.82 18.20 4.11
C PHE A 24 -9.82 17.76 5.19
N ASP A 25 -11.06 17.49 4.79
CA ASP A 25 -12.08 16.91 5.67
C ASP A 25 -11.80 15.41 5.86
N THR A 26 -11.27 15.06 7.03
CA THR A 26 -10.86 13.68 7.39
C THR A 26 -12.03 12.72 7.51
N SER A 27 -13.27 13.22 7.55
CA SER A 27 -14.49 12.40 7.60
C SER A 27 -14.93 11.89 6.23
N ARG A 28 -14.31 12.38 5.14
CA ARG A 28 -14.69 11.99 3.78
C ARG A 28 -14.03 10.66 3.39
N PRO A 29 -14.78 9.70 2.80
CA PRO A 29 -14.28 8.37 2.48
C PRO A 29 -13.19 8.40 1.40
N ILE A 30 -12.09 7.70 1.67
CA ILE A 30 -10.91 7.58 0.81
C ILE A 30 -10.70 6.12 0.43
N ILE A 31 -10.49 5.85 -0.85
CA ILE A 31 -9.95 4.55 -1.30
C ILE A 31 -8.46 4.68 -1.60
N VAL A 32 -7.69 3.66 -1.25
CA VAL A 32 -6.24 3.61 -1.50
C VAL A 32 -5.97 2.58 -2.58
N GLY A 33 -5.56 3.04 -3.76
CA GLY A 33 -5.23 2.20 -4.90
C GLY A 33 -3.82 1.61 -4.82
N THR A 34 -3.58 0.58 -5.64
CA THR A 34 -2.24 0.04 -5.86
C THR A 34 -1.35 1.10 -6.51
N PHE A 35 -0.13 1.28 -6.01
CA PHE A 35 0.86 2.13 -6.66
C PHE A 35 1.43 1.42 -7.89
N LEU A 36 1.58 2.13 -9.01
CA LEU A 36 1.92 1.54 -10.31
C LEU A 36 3.28 2.02 -10.83
N PRO A 37 4.00 1.24 -11.66
CA PRO A 37 5.18 1.77 -12.34
C PRO A 37 4.81 3.01 -13.16
N ALA A 38 5.56 4.10 -13.03
CA ALA A 38 5.21 5.37 -13.65
C ALA A 38 5.20 5.32 -15.19
N GLU A 39 6.01 4.44 -15.78
CA GLU A 39 6.15 4.31 -17.23
C GLU A 39 5.02 3.50 -17.86
N THR A 40 4.52 2.47 -17.18
CA THR A 40 3.53 1.54 -17.75
C THR A 40 2.12 1.81 -17.26
N LEU A 41 1.96 2.30 -16.03
CA LEU A 41 0.67 2.35 -15.31
C LEU A 41 -0.06 1.01 -15.27
N VAL A 42 0.68 -0.09 -15.46
CA VAL A 42 0.17 -1.45 -15.49
C VAL A 42 1.09 -2.31 -14.64
N VAL A 43 0.46 -3.16 -13.83
CA VAL A 43 1.15 -4.22 -13.10
C VAL A 43 1.41 -5.36 -14.09
N ASN A 44 2.67 -5.66 -14.35
CA ASN A 44 3.05 -6.87 -15.05
C ASN A 44 3.23 -8.00 -14.03
N ASP A 45 2.90 -9.25 -14.39
CA ASP A 45 3.04 -10.46 -13.55
C ASP A 45 4.48 -10.77 -13.05
N SER A 46 5.43 -9.85 -13.24
CA SER A 46 6.71 -9.90 -12.55
C SER A 46 6.51 -9.69 -11.04
N ASP A 47 6.60 -10.78 -10.27
CA ASP A 47 6.31 -10.86 -8.84
C ASP A 47 6.93 -9.74 -7.96
N LYS A 48 8.12 -9.24 -8.31
CA LYS A 48 8.85 -8.27 -7.47
C LYS A 48 8.33 -6.84 -7.56
N LEU A 49 8.02 -6.34 -8.76
CA LEU A 49 7.57 -4.95 -8.93
C LEU A 49 6.16 -4.75 -8.36
N THR A 50 5.27 -5.70 -8.62
CA THR A 50 3.93 -5.77 -8.05
C THR A 50 3.95 -5.73 -6.52
N SER A 51 4.94 -6.39 -5.91
CA SER A 51 5.07 -6.43 -4.44
C SER A 51 5.33 -5.05 -3.82
N TYR A 52 6.02 -4.13 -4.51
CA TYR A 52 6.31 -2.80 -3.96
C TYR A 52 5.07 -1.92 -3.90
N GLY A 53 4.33 -1.87 -5.01
CA GLY A 53 3.11 -1.07 -5.10
C GLY A 53 2.06 -1.50 -4.08
N ILE A 54 1.92 -2.81 -3.86
CA ILE A 54 1.03 -3.38 -2.84
C ILE A 54 1.52 -3.01 -1.43
N GLN A 55 2.81 -3.16 -1.13
CA GLN A 55 3.32 -2.85 0.21
C GLN A 55 3.15 -1.37 0.58
N ILE A 56 3.34 -0.46 -0.38
CA ILE A 56 3.08 0.98 -0.19
C ILE A 56 1.59 1.22 0.06
N GLN A 57 0.71 0.61 -0.73
CA GLN A 57 -0.74 0.68 -0.56
C GLN A 57 -1.16 0.23 0.86
N GLU A 58 -0.74 -0.97 1.28
CA GLU A 58 -1.11 -1.53 2.59
C GLU A 58 -0.58 -0.67 3.75
N SER A 59 0.66 -0.18 3.63
CA SER A 59 1.24 0.71 4.64
C SER A 59 0.49 2.04 4.71
N LEU A 60 0.11 2.63 3.58
CA LEU A 60 -0.69 3.87 3.56
C LEU A 60 -2.07 3.63 4.18
N SER A 61 -2.81 2.63 3.71
CA SER A 61 -4.14 2.31 4.27
C SER A 61 -4.09 2.17 5.80
N THR A 62 -3.06 1.50 6.32
CA THR A 62 -2.83 1.35 7.77
C THR A 62 -2.60 2.70 8.45
N LEU A 63 -1.66 3.52 7.94
CA LEU A 63 -1.32 4.82 8.53
C LEU A 63 -2.49 5.79 8.54
N LEU A 64 -3.26 5.85 7.44
CA LEU A 64 -4.43 6.72 7.33
C LEU A 64 -5.52 6.31 8.32
N THR A 65 -5.76 5.00 8.43
CA THR A 65 -6.73 4.46 9.38
C THR A 65 -6.31 4.75 10.82
N GLN A 66 -5.02 4.57 11.15
CA GLN A 66 -4.49 4.90 12.48
C GLN A 66 -4.56 6.40 12.80
N ALA A 67 -4.45 7.25 11.77
CA ALA A 67 -4.62 8.69 11.89
C ALA A 67 -6.10 9.13 11.95
N GLY A 68 -7.06 8.19 11.91
CA GLY A 68 -8.49 8.47 12.05
C GLY A 68 -9.18 8.94 10.77
N LEU A 69 -8.55 8.78 9.59
CA LEU A 69 -9.20 9.08 8.32
C LEU A 69 -10.17 7.95 7.94
N TYR A 70 -11.24 8.30 7.24
CA TYR A 70 -12.20 7.32 6.73
C TYR A 70 -11.63 6.59 5.49
N VAL A 71 -10.89 5.51 5.71
CA VAL A 71 -10.42 4.61 4.64
C VAL A 71 -11.49 3.55 4.34
N VAL A 72 -11.83 3.41 3.06
CA VAL A 72 -12.74 2.37 2.56
C VAL A 72 -11.93 1.21 1.98
N GLU A 73 -12.05 0.03 2.61
CA GLU A 73 -11.48 -1.20 2.08
C GLU A 73 -12.40 -1.78 1.00
N TYR A 74 -12.22 -1.29 -0.23
CA TYR A 74 -13.05 -1.67 -1.38
C TYR A 74 -12.81 -3.10 -1.87
N LYS A 75 -11.75 -3.78 -1.40
CA LYS A 75 -11.49 -5.20 -1.68
C LYS A 75 -12.22 -6.12 -0.70
N ALA A 76 -12.92 -5.57 0.30
CA ALA A 76 -13.71 -6.35 1.23
C ALA A 76 -14.91 -7.00 0.54
N LEU A 77 -15.08 -8.30 0.75
CA LEU A 77 -16.22 -9.05 0.26
C LEU A 77 -17.49 -8.65 1.04
N SER A 78 -18.61 -8.49 0.33
CA SER A 78 -19.92 -8.25 0.97
C SER A 78 -20.43 -9.48 1.75
N LYS A 79 -19.84 -10.67 1.54
CA LYS A 79 -20.08 -11.89 2.32
C LYS A 79 -18.77 -12.59 2.64
N ILE A 80 -18.61 -13.02 3.90
CA ILE A 80 -17.45 -13.81 4.33
C ILE A 80 -17.51 -15.20 3.68
N LYS A 81 -16.43 -15.60 3.03
CA LYS A 81 -16.26 -16.96 2.49
C LYS A 81 -15.60 -17.85 3.53
N ILE A 82 -16.39 -18.69 4.18
CA ILE A 82 -15.90 -19.68 5.16
C ILE A 82 -15.32 -20.89 4.42
N ARG A 83 -14.09 -21.27 4.74
CA ARG A 83 -13.41 -22.50 4.26
C ARG A 83 -13.00 -23.36 5.45
N PRO A 84 -12.71 -24.66 5.27
CA PRO A 84 -12.34 -25.55 6.38
C PRO A 84 -11.13 -25.09 7.21
N ASN A 85 -10.24 -24.27 6.64
CA ASN A 85 -8.99 -23.83 7.25
C ASN A 85 -8.80 -22.31 7.24
N SER A 86 -9.77 -21.53 6.73
CA SER A 86 -9.62 -20.08 6.59
C SER A 86 -10.96 -19.39 6.34
N ASP A 87 -11.10 -18.17 6.84
CA ASP A 87 -12.18 -17.27 6.45
C ASP A 87 -11.61 -16.20 5.53
N VAL A 88 -12.18 -16.07 4.34
CA VAL A 88 -11.73 -15.11 3.34
C VAL A 88 -12.70 -13.94 3.31
N MET A 89 -12.16 -12.74 3.59
CA MET A 89 -12.92 -11.48 3.64
C MET A 89 -12.48 -10.48 2.56
N LEU A 90 -11.43 -10.79 1.81
CA LEU A 90 -10.88 -9.92 0.76
C LEU A 90 -10.86 -10.66 -0.58
N SER A 91 -11.09 -9.93 -1.67
CA SER A 91 -10.91 -10.45 -3.02
C SER A 91 -10.29 -9.42 -3.96
N ARG A 92 -9.68 -9.92 -5.03
CA ARG A 92 -9.24 -9.14 -6.19
C ARG A 92 -10.12 -9.39 -7.42
N ASP A 93 -11.05 -10.33 -7.32
CA ASP A 93 -12.00 -10.64 -8.38
C ASP A 93 -13.09 -9.58 -8.38
N ALA A 94 -13.16 -8.79 -9.44
CA ALA A 94 -14.13 -7.70 -9.57
C ALA A 94 -15.59 -8.20 -9.58
N ASP A 95 -15.83 -9.44 -10.00
CA ASP A 95 -17.16 -10.05 -10.00
C ASP A 95 -17.65 -10.39 -8.58
N GLU A 96 -16.74 -10.37 -7.60
CA GLU A 96 -17.03 -10.66 -6.19
C GLU A 96 -17.13 -9.42 -5.30
N LEU A 97 -16.84 -8.24 -5.86
CA LEU A 97 -16.83 -6.96 -5.15
C LEU A 97 -18.09 -6.15 -5.45
N ASP A 98 -18.40 -5.20 -4.57
CA ASP A 98 -19.51 -4.27 -4.79
C ASP A 98 -19.27 -3.45 -6.06
N SER A 99 -20.28 -3.35 -6.93
CA SER A 99 -20.19 -2.60 -8.20
C SER A 99 -20.05 -1.09 -8.01
N LEU A 100 -20.38 -0.59 -6.81
CA LEU A 100 -20.27 0.80 -6.43
C LEU A 100 -19.50 0.91 -5.12
N VAL A 101 -18.38 1.64 -5.17
CA VAL A 101 -17.59 1.97 -3.98
C VAL A 101 -17.91 3.41 -3.59
N ASN A 102 -18.48 3.60 -2.39
CA ASN A 102 -18.77 4.94 -1.88
C ASN A 102 -17.48 5.61 -1.40
N ALA A 103 -16.91 6.47 -2.25
CA ALA A 103 -15.69 7.21 -1.96
C ALA A 103 -15.75 8.63 -2.53
N ASP A 104 -15.18 9.57 -1.80
CA ASP A 104 -15.04 10.98 -2.18
C ASP A 104 -13.67 11.27 -2.80
N PHE A 105 -12.66 10.58 -2.30
CA PHE A 105 -11.28 10.71 -2.74
C PHE A 105 -10.67 9.37 -3.09
N MET A 106 -9.78 9.39 -4.08
CA MET A 106 -8.86 8.31 -4.34
C MET A 106 -7.45 8.76 -3.98
N LEU A 107 -6.74 7.93 -3.23
CA LEU A 107 -5.31 8.04 -3.03
C LEU A 107 -4.64 7.01 -3.92
N THR A 108 -3.83 7.49 -4.85
CA THR A 108 -3.10 6.65 -5.79
C THR A 108 -1.70 7.20 -6.00
N GLY A 109 -0.86 6.44 -6.67
CA GLY A 109 0.48 6.90 -6.95
C GLY A 109 1.22 6.05 -7.95
N THR A 110 2.40 6.55 -8.30
CA THR A 110 3.32 5.86 -9.18
C THR A 110 4.69 5.74 -8.54
N TYR A 111 5.46 4.75 -8.95
CA TYR A 111 6.85 4.61 -8.54
C TYR A 111 7.79 4.45 -9.73
N ILE A 112 9.04 4.86 -9.54
CA ILE A 112 10.16 4.66 -10.48
C ILE A 112 11.29 4.02 -9.68
N GLN A 113 11.78 2.87 -10.14
CA GLN A 113 12.95 2.24 -9.53
C GLN A 113 14.23 2.93 -9.98
N ARG A 114 15.09 3.33 -9.03
CA ARG A 114 16.43 3.87 -9.27
C ARG A 114 17.44 3.20 -8.37
N GLU A 115 18.33 2.42 -8.97
CA GLU A 115 19.41 1.70 -8.28
C GLU A 115 18.89 0.93 -7.04
N SER A 116 19.07 1.52 -5.86
CA SER A 116 18.72 0.97 -4.55
C SER A 116 17.47 1.59 -3.90
N SER A 117 16.70 2.39 -4.64
CA SER A 117 15.52 3.12 -4.13
C SER A 117 14.35 3.13 -5.10
N LEU A 118 13.16 3.44 -4.60
CA LEU A 118 12.00 3.84 -5.37
C LEU A 118 11.77 5.34 -5.18
N ILE A 119 11.58 6.07 -6.27
CA ILE A 119 10.91 7.38 -6.23
C ILE A 119 9.43 7.11 -6.23
N VAL A 120 8.71 7.52 -5.19
CA VAL A 120 7.27 7.30 -5.05
C VAL A 120 6.56 8.64 -5.14
N ASN A 121 5.59 8.75 -6.04
CA ASN A 121 4.71 9.90 -6.19
C ASN A 121 3.31 9.51 -5.74
N VAL A 122 2.77 10.19 -4.73
CA VAL A 122 1.41 10.00 -4.24
C VAL A 122 0.54 11.19 -4.58
N ARG A 123 -0.74 10.94 -4.89
CA ARG A 123 -1.74 11.96 -5.19
C ARG A 123 -3.04 11.60 -4.50
N LEU A 124 -3.65 12.60 -3.87
CA LEU A 124 -5.03 12.56 -3.40
C LEU A 124 -5.89 13.30 -4.42
N ILE A 125 -6.86 12.59 -4.99
CA ILE A 125 -7.66 13.08 -6.11
C ILE A 125 -9.13 13.09 -5.71
N ASN A 126 -9.79 14.23 -5.86
CA ASN A 126 -11.23 14.34 -5.71
C ASN A 126 -11.92 13.59 -6.87
N ILE A 127 -12.77 12.62 -6.54
CA ILE A 127 -13.35 11.71 -7.52
C ILE A 127 -14.32 12.43 -8.47
N SER A 128 -15.07 13.43 -7.98
CA SER A 128 -16.14 14.09 -8.74
C SER A 128 -15.61 15.02 -9.83
N ASN A 129 -14.48 15.70 -9.59
CA ASN A 129 -13.90 16.67 -10.53
C ASN A 129 -12.47 16.37 -10.97
N LYS A 130 -11.90 15.23 -10.55
CA LYS A 130 -10.52 14.79 -10.87
C LYS A 130 -9.41 15.74 -10.42
N LYS A 131 -9.71 16.71 -9.56
CA LYS A 131 -8.71 17.65 -9.04
C LYS A 131 -7.76 16.92 -8.08
N VAL A 132 -6.46 17.04 -8.32
CA VAL A 132 -5.44 16.69 -7.32
C VAL A 132 -5.51 17.73 -6.20
N VAL A 133 -5.91 17.30 -5.01
CA VAL A 133 -6.07 18.18 -3.84
C VAL A 133 -4.86 18.15 -2.91
N ALA A 134 -4.02 17.13 -3.04
CA ALA A 134 -2.76 16.99 -2.34
C ALA A 134 -1.83 16.05 -3.13
N ALA A 135 -0.52 16.27 -3.03
CA ALA A 135 0.48 15.39 -3.62
C ALA A 135 1.78 15.42 -2.82
N ALA A 136 2.51 14.31 -2.83
CA ALA A 136 3.84 14.24 -2.26
C ALA A 136 4.75 13.31 -3.08
N THR A 137 6.05 13.53 -2.95
CA THR A 137 7.07 12.68 -3.55
C THR A 137 8.18 12.44 -2.54
N ASP A 138 8.56 11.18 -2.37
CA ASP A 138 9.71 10.81 -1.53
C ASP A 138 10.43 9.57 -2.08
N TYR A 139 11.61 9.31 -1.52
CA TYR A 139 12.47 8.19 -1.87
C TYR A 139 12.34 7.09 -0.81
N ILE A 140 12.04 5.87 -1.24
CA ILE A 140 11.97 4.69 -0.37
C ILE A 140 13.12 3.74 -0.72
N PRO A 141 14.09 3.52 0.19
CA PRO A 141 15.14 2.53 -0.03
C PRO A 141 14.57 1.12 -0.19
N ILE A 142 15.00 0.37 -1.19
CA ILE A 142 14.47 -0.98 -1.48
C ILE A 142 14.74 -1.95 -0.32
N ASN A 143 15.87 -1.80 0.38
CA ASN A 143 16.19 -2.62 1.55
C ASN A 143 15.24 -2.38 2.74
N SER A 144 14.47 -1.30 2.76
CA SER A 144 13.46 -1.03 3.79
C SER A 144 12.14 -1.78 3.58
N MET A 145 11.88 -2.28 2.36
CA MET A 145 10.66 -3.00 2.00
C MET A 145 10.68 -4.46 2.44
N TRP A 146 11.86 -5.09 2.48
CA TRP A 146 11.99 -6.49 2.83
C TRP A 146 12.40 -6.65 4.30
N ASN A 147 11.46 -7.03 5.16
CA ASN A 147 11.79 -7.37 6.54
C ASN A 147 12.53 -8.73 6.55
N HIS A 148 13.84 -8.72 6.83
CA HIS A 148 14.69 -9.92 6.79
C HIS A 148 14.45 -10.92 7.95
N SER A 149 13.38 -10.77 8.74
CA SER A 149 13.15 -11.54 9.97
C SER A 149 12.85 -13.04 9.78
N LYS A 150 12.97 -13.63 8.58
CA LYS A 150 12.69 -15.07 8.35
C LYS A 150 13.76 -15.88 7.62
N ILE A 151 14.88 -15.29 7.19
CA ILE A 151 15.96 -16.10 6.55
C ILE A 151 16.87 -16.74 7.62
N SER A 152 16.98 -16.16 8.82
CA SER A 152 17.81 -16.72 9.91
C SER A 152 17.27 -18.01 10.53
N MET A 153 15.94 -18.25 10.51
CA MET A 153 15.38 -19.45 11.16
C MET A 153 15.37 -20.68 10.26
N ARG A 154 15.51 -20.54 8.93
CA ARG A 154 15.53 -21.68 8.01
C ARG A 154 16.91 -22.34 7.91
N ASN A 155 17.99 -21.59 8.18
CA ASN A 155 19.36 -22.11 8.13
C ASN A 155 19.89 -22.65 9.48
N GLN A 156 19.15 -22.52 10.58
CA GLN A 156 19.60 -22.99 11.90
C GLN A 156 19.03 -24.34 12.34
N GLN A 157 18.21 -25.00 11.52
CA GLN A 157 17.72 -26.36 11.81
C GLN A 157 18.52 -27.50 11.14
N LEU A 158 19.67 -27.21 10.51
CA LEU A 158 20.49 -28.23 9.83
C LEU A 158 21.83 -28.54 10.52
N HIS A 159 22.01 -28.15 11.79
CA HIS A 159 23.21 -28.49 12.55
C HIS A 159 22.90 -29.01 13.95
N ARG A 160 21.98 -29.98 14.07
CA ARG A 160 21.95 -30.88 15.23
C ARG A 160 21.55 -32.29 14.79
N SER A 161 22.42 -32.93 14.02
CA SER A 161 22.61 -34.38 14.05
C SER A 161 24.10 -34.65 14.14
N GLU A 162 24.43 -35.64 14.97
CA GLU A 162 25.77 -36.12 15.36
C GLU A 162 26.40 -35.36 16.54
N TYR A 163 26.24 -35.92 17.75
CA TYR A 163 27.16 -36.92 18.30
C TYR A 163 26.38 -37.97 19.09
#